data_AF-A0A1B6LIZ0-F1
#
_entry.id   AF-A0A1B6LIZ0-F1
#
_cell.length_a   1.000
_cell.length_b   1.000
_cell.length_c   1.000
_cell.angle_alpha   90.00
_cell.angle_beta   90.00
_cell.angle_gamma   90.00
#
_symmetry.space_group_name_H-M   'P 1'
#
loop_
_entity.id
_entity.type
_entity.pdbx_description
1 polymer ?
#
loop_
_entity_poly.entity_id
_entity_poly.type
_entity_poly.pdbx_seq_one_letter_code
_entity_poly.pdbx_strand_id
1 'polypeptide(L)'
;VLSVESNMGELCTSFSLYSRKAARLRDANDEVANILASISEGEVINKSMKIGLNDVAKKLNLLGDFRDQGVQLLDKRVVEVFAGYEGICRKAKDEIKVIFSARDKELNRQRQLDRVRERTPHNRHQITKAETELIKAKSEVSRNQKALEEQIDLFEKKKLKDIKSALLDFIKIELALHAKAVELYTQAYNNLSDIDEDQDLEDFQNVRGNFDLELRTVMASDLARLDTVKRTSFRSSSFQSIANLFST
;
A
#
# COMPACT_ATOMS: atom_id res chain seq x y z
N VAL A 1 13.28 11.63 27.08
CA VAL A 1 13.44 10.37 26.31
C VAL A 1 12.18 9.52 26.31
N LEU A 2 11.65 9.08 27.46
CA LEU A 2 10.45 8.20 27.51
C LEU A 2 9.22 8.77 26.78
N SER A 3 8.90 10.05 27.00
CA SER A 3 7.81 10.70 26.26
C SER A 3 8.06 10.77 24.76
N VAL A 4 9.32 11.00 24.34
CA VAL A 4 9.66 11.01 22.90
C VAL A 4 9.47 9.62 22.31
N GLU A 5 9.96 8.58 22.99
CA GLU A 5 9.82 7.19 22.57
C GLU A 5 8.34 6.78 22.42
N SER A 6 7.48 7.14 23.38
CA SER A 6 6.03 6.90 23.30
C SER A 6 5.42 7.61 22.10
N ASN A 7 5.66 8.92 21.97
CA ASN A 7 5.07 9.73 20.89
C ASN A 7 5.52 9.24 19.50
N MET A 8 6.81 8.90 19.34
CA MET A 8 7.31 8.36 18.07
C MET A 8 6.78 6.96 17.79
N GLY A 9 6.58 6.13 18.82
CA GLY A 9 5.94 4.83 18.69
C GLY A 9 4.47 4.94 18.23
N GLU A 10 3.73 5.92 18.76
CA GLU A 10 2.36 6.21 18.34
C GLU A 10 2.29 6.70 16.89
N LEU A 11 3.18 7.61 16.50
CA LEU A 11 3.31 8.06 15.11
C LEU A 11 3.67 6.90 14.18
N CYS A 12 4.65 6.08 14.54
CA CYS A 12 5.05 4.90 13.78
C CYS A 12 3.86 3.96 13.57
N THR A 13 3.12 3.65 14.63
CA THR A 13 1.95 2.75 14.59
C THR A 13 0.87 3.32 13.67
N SER A 14 0.58 4.62 13.79
CA SER A 14 -0.44 5.31 13.01
C SER A 14 -0.08 5.37 11.53
N PHE A 15 1.14 5.76 11.19
CA PHE A 15 1.60 5.82 9.79
C PHE A 15 1.75 4.43 9.17
N SER A 16 2.17 3.42 9.94
CA SER A 16 2.19 2.04 9.47
C SER A 16 0.79 1.55 9.12
N LEU A 17 -0.22 1.89 9.94
CA LEU A 17 -1.61 1.56 9.66
C LEU A 17 -2.12 2.31 8.42
N TYR A 18 -1.77 3.59 8.30
CA TYR A 18 -2.12 4.42 7.15
C TYR A 18 -1.57 3.79 5.85
N SER A 19 -0.27 3.49 5.82
CA SER A 19 0.41 2.88 4.66
C SER A 19 -0.25 1.55 4.25
N ARG A 20 -0.53 0.65 5.20
CA ARG A 20 -1.26 -0.60 4.93
C ARG A 20 -2.66 -0.37 4.38
N LYS A 21 -3.38 0.66 4.85
CA LYS A 21 -4.71 1.00 4.32
C LYS A 21 -4.62 1.56 2.90
N ALA A 22 -3.61 2.36 2.60
CA ALA A 22 -3.35 2.84 1.25
C ALA A 22 -3.03 1.69 0.29
N ALA A 23 -2.23 0.70 0.72
CA ALA A 23 -1.97 -0.51 -0.05
C ALA A 23 -3.25 -1.31 -0.34
N ARG A 24 -4.14 -1.48 0.66
CA ARG A 24 -5.43 -2.14 0.44
C ARG A 24 -6.35 -1.39 -0.52
N LEU A 25 -6.30 -0.06 -0.52
CA LEU A 25 -7.06 0.74 -1.48
C LEU A 25 -6.54 0.55 -2.91
N ARG A 26 -5.23 0.36 -3.08
CA ARG A 26 -4.62 -0.04 -4.35
C ARG A 26 -5.15 -1.41 -4.79
N ASP A 27 -5.15 -2.42 -3.90
CA ASP A 27 -5.69 -3.75 -4.22
C ASP A 27 -7.15 -3.68 -4.71
N ALA A 28 -7.98 -2.90 -4.02
CA ALA A 28 -9.38 -2.70 -4.40
C ALA A 28 -9.53 -1.96 -5.75
N ASN A 29 -8.66 -1.00 -6.03
CA ASN A 29 -8.61 -0.30 -7.31
C ASN A 29 -8.26 -1.25 -8.47
N ASP A 30 -7.28 -2.13 -8.26
CA ASP A 30 -6.85 -3.12 -9.27
C ASP A 30 -8.00 -4.10 -9.59
N GLU A 31 -8.77 -4.51 -8.58
CA GLU A 31 -9.93 -5.38 -8.79
C GLU A 31 -10.99 -4.70 -9.69
N VAL A 32 -11.31 -3.42 -9.43
CA VAL A 32 -12.23 -2.67 -10.28
C VAL A 32 -11.68 -2.55 -11.71
N ALA A 33 -10.39 -2.24 -11.86
CA ALA A 33 -9.75 -2.13 -13.17
C ALA A 33 -9.83 -3.44 -13.95
N ASN A 34 -9.58 -4.57 -13.31
CA ASN A 34 -9.64 -5.91 -13.92
C ASN A 34 -11.06 -6.27 -14.36
N ILE A 35 -12.06 -5.98 -13.53
CA ILE A 35 -13.48 -6.22 -13.88
C ILE A 35 -13.88 -5.37 -15.08
N LEU A 36 -13.55 -4.07 -15.09
CA LEU A 36 -13.85 -3.17 -16.21
C LEU A 36 -13.18 -3.62 -17.51
N ALA A 37 -11.91 -4.05 -17.45
CA ALA A 37 -11.20 -4.58 -18.59
C ALA A 37 -11.90 -5.84 -19.15
N SER A 38 -12.28 -6.76 -18.26
CA SER A 38 -13.00 -8.00 -18.64
C SER A 38 -14.35 -7.72 -19.30
N ILE A 39 -15.14 -6.78 -18.75
CA ILE A 39 -16.41 -6.36 -19.35
C ILE A 39 -16.17 -5.76 -20.75
N SER A 40 -15.19 -4.87 -20.88
CA SER A 40 -14.80 -4.30 -22.18
C SER A 40 -14.39 -5.38 -23.18
N GLU A 41 -13.58 -6.36 -22.77
CA GLU A 41 -13.14 -7.44 -23.66
C GLU A 41 -14.33 -8.27 -24.16
N GLY A 42 -15.27 -8.59 -23.25
CA GLY A 42 -16.50 -9.32 -23.56
C GLY A 42 -17.55 -8.52 -24.32
N GLU A 43 -17.50 -7.20 -24.30
CA GLU A 43 -18.39 -6.35 -25.08
C GLU A 43 -18.02 -6.44 -26.57
N VAL A 44 -18.98 -6.86 -27.39
CA VAL A 44 -18.79 -7.09 -28.84
C VAL A 44 -19.66 -6.16 -29.65
N ILE A 45 -20.79 -5.68 -29.12
CA ILE A 45 -21.77 -4.92 -29.86
C ILE A 45 -21.53 -3.43 -29.62
N ASN A 46 -21.57 -2.99 -28.36
CA ASN A 46 -21.49 -1.58 -27.97
C ASN A 46 -20.04 -1.09 -28.04
N LYS A 47 -19.63 -0.55 -29.19
CA LYS A 47 -18.23 -0.24 -29.49
C LYS A 47 -17.73 0.96 -28.68
N SER A 48 -18.55 2.00 -28.54
CA SER A 48 -18.14 3.21 -27.81
C SER A 48 -18.01 2.90 -26.31
N MET A 49 -18.99 2.16 -25.75
CA MET A 49 -18.95 1.65 -24.37
C MET A 49 -17.72 0.78 -24.13
N LYS A 50 -17.42 -0.17 -25.02
CA LYS A 50 -16.21 -1.01 -24.94
C LYS A 50 -14.95 -0.17 -24.79
N ILE A 51 -14.79 0.84 -25.65
CA ILE A 51 -13.60 1.70 -25.65
C ILE A 51 -13.53 2.50 -24.34
N GLY A 52 -14.65 3.10 -23.92
CA GLY A 52 -14.72 3.88 -22.68
C GLY A 52 -14.35 3.06 -21.44
N LEU A 53 -14.94 1.86 -21.27
CA LEU A 53 -14.64 0.97 -20.15
C LEU A 53 -13.17 0.53 -20.14
N ASN A 54 -12.61 0.21 -21.32
CA ASN A 54 -11.20 -0.16 -21.43
C ASN A 54 -10.26 0.99 -21.04
N ASP A 55 -10.58 2.22 -21.43
CA ASP A 55 -9.75 3.36 -21.06
C ASP A 55 -9.79 3.61 -19.55
N VAL A 56 -10.97 3.57 -18.93
CA VAL A 56 -11.09 3.68 -17.46
C VAL A 56 -10.25 2.63 -16.76
N ALA A 57 -10.34 1.36 -17.20
CA ALA A 57 -9.52 0.28 -16.64
C ALA A 57 -8.02 0.61 -16.74
N LYS A 58 -7.54 1.10 -17.88
CA LYS A 58 -6.14 1.52 -18.06
C LYS A 58 -5.75 2.69 -17.16
N LYS A 59 -6.61 3.70 -17.00
CA LYS A 59 -6.35 4.84 -16.10
C LYS A 59 -6.29 4.40 -14.64
N LEU A 60 -7.17 3.50 -14.22
CA LEU A 60 -7.16 2.92 -12.88
C LEU A 60 -5.90 2.08 -12.63
N ASN A 61 -5.45 1.28 -13.60
CA ASN A 61 -4.18 0.54 -13.48
C ASN A 61 -2.99 1.49 -13.28
N LEU A 62 -2.88 2.53 -14.11
CA LEU A 62 -1.84 3.55 -13.93
C LEU A 62 -1.93 4.22 -12.56
N LEU A 63 -3.14 4.53 -12.09
CA LEU A 63 -3.31 5.09 -10.75
C LEU A 63 -2.88 4.10 -9.66
N GLY A 64 -3.14 2.80 -9.84
CA GLY A 64 -2.67 1.72 -8.99
C GLY A 64 -1.14 1.71 -8.86
N ASP A 65 -0.42 1.82 -9.98
CA ASP A 65 1.05 1.90 -10.00
C ASP A 65 1.58 3.12 -9.22
N PHE A 66 0.97 4.28 -9.41
CA PHE A 66 1.33 5.49 -8.67
C PHE A 66 1.04 5.36 -7.18
N ARG A 67 -0.06 4.71 -6.79
CA ARG A 67 -0.38 4.40 -5.39
C ARG A 67 0.65 3.46 -4.79
N ASP A 68 1.06 2.41 -5.50
CA ASP A 68 2.08 1.47 -5.03
C ASP A 68 3.40 2.18 -4.72
N GLN A 69 3.86 3.03 -5.65
CA GLN A 69 5.05 3.86 -5.43
C GLN A 69 4.87 4.79 -4.22
N GLY A 70 3.69 5.39 -4.07
CA GLY A 70 3.34 6.20 -2.91
C GLY A 70 3.48 5.43 -1.59
N VAL A 71 2.93 4.22 -1.51
CA VAL A 71 3.03 3.33 -0.35
C VAL A 71 4.48 3.00 0.00
N GLN A 72 5.29 2.60 -1.00
CA GLN A 72 6.71 2.31 -0.79
C GLN A 72 7.47 3.54 -0.24
N LEU A 73 7.16 4.74 -0.76
CA LEU A 73 7.75 5.98 -0.28
C LEU A 73 7.28 6.34 1.14
N LEU A 74 6.01 6.10 1.48
CA LEU A 74 5.48 6.30 2.84
C LEU A 74 6.20 5.42 3.85
N ASP A 75 6.36 4.14 3.53
CA ASP A 75 7.07 3.20 4.40
C ASP A 75 8.51 3.66 4.62
N LYS A 76 9.23 3.95 3.54
CA LYS A 76 10.65 4.32 3.60
C LYS A 76 10.93 5.68 4.23
N ARG A 77 10.12 6.71 3.90
CA ARG A 77 10.42 8.11 4.27
C ARG A 77 9.69 8.59 5.52
N VAL A 78 8.66 7.87 5.96
CA VAL A 78 7.84 8.26 7.09
C VAL A 78 7.86 7.18 8.16
N VAL A 79 7.47 5.94 7.83
CA VAL A 79 7.35 4.86 8.82
C VAL A 79 8.71 4.48 9.39
N GLU A 80 9.71 4.20 8.54
CA GLU A 80 11.06 3.83 8.98
C GLU A 80 11.72 4.91 9.86
N VAL A 81 11.44 6.19 9.59
CA VAL A 81 11.98 7.30 10.39
C VAL A 81 11.49 7.19 11.82
N PHE A 82 10.18 7.02 12.04
CA PHE A 82 9.62 6.89 13.38
C PHE A 82 9.94 5.55 14.03
N ALA A 83 9.99 4.45 13.27
CA ALA A 83 10.38 3.13 13.76
C ALA A 83 11.81 3.14 14.33
N GLY A 84 12.72 3.92 13.74
CA GLY A 84 14.10 4.06 14.22
C GLY A 84 14.24 4.68 15.62
N TYR A 85 13.21 5.37 16.14
CA TYR A 85 13.29 6.06 17.43
C TYR A 85 13.36 5.12 18.63
N GLU A 86 12.92 3.87 18.52
CA GLU A 86 13.11 2.88 19.58
C GLU A 86 14.61 2.69 19.86
N GLY A 87 15.40 2.47 18.81
CA GLY A 87 16.85 2.30 18.90
C GLY A 87 17.58 3.57 19.34
N ILE A 88 17.15 4.73 18.83
CA ILE A 88 17.74 6.02 19.22
C ILE A 88 17.47 6.30 20.70
N CYS A 89 16.24 6.11 21.18
CA CYS A 89 15.89 6.33 22.59
C CYS A 89 16.59 5.34 23.51
N ARG A 90 16.77 4.08 23.08
CA ARG A 90 17.52 3.07 23.82
C ARG A 90 18.98 3.50 24.05
N LYS A 91 19.66 3.93 22.99
CA LYS A 91 21.05 4.44 23.09
C LYS A 91 21.15 5.62 24.05
N ALA A 92 20.25 6.60 23.95
CA ALA A 92 20.22 7.75 24.85
C ALA A 92 20.03 7.34 26.32
N LYS A 93 19.17 6.34 26.61
CA LYS A 93 19.02 5.80 27.98
C LYS A 93 20.30 5.13 28.48
N ASP A 94 20.99 4.38 27.63
CA ASP A 94 22.21 3.68 28.02
C ASP A 94 23.36 4.66 28.31
N GLU A 95 23.49 5.73 27.53
CA GLU A 95 24.43 6.83 27.81
C GLU A 95 24.16 7.50 29.17
N ILE A 96 22.88 7.75 29.49
CA ILE A 96 22.47 8.27 30.80
C ILE A 96 22.91 7.33 31.93
N LYS A 97 22.70 6.01 31.77
CA LYS A 97 23.12 5.01 32.78
C LYS A 97 24.63 5.02 33.02
N VAL A 98 25.44 5.23 31.99
CA VAL A 98 26.91 5.32 32.12
C VAL A 98 27.30 6.47 33.04
N ILE A 99 26.63 7.62 32.91
CA ILE A 99 26.92 8.81 33.75
C ILE A 99 26.49 8.58 35.18
N PHE A 100 25.29 8.02 35.41
CA PHE A 100 24.86 7.64 36.76
C PHE A 100 25.84 6.66 37.41
N SER A 101 26.34 5.67 36.67
CA SER A 101 27.34 4.72 37.15
C SER A 101 28.67 5.40 37.52
N ALA A 102 29.12 6.37 36.72
CA ALA A 102 30.31 7.17 37.04
C ALA A 102 30.10 8.04 38.28
N ARG A 103 28.92 8.64 38.42
CA ARG A 103 28.53 9.44 39.59
C ARG A 103 28.48 8.61 40.88
N ASP A 104 27.93 7.40 40.81
CA ASP A 104 27.91 6.48 41.96
C ASP A 104 29.33 6.07 42.39
N LYS A 105 30.24 5.84 41.44
CA LYS A 105 31.65 5.60 41.74
C LYS A 105 32.28 6.80 42.44
N GLU A 106 32.04 8.02 41.97
CA GLU A 106 32.53 9.25 42.62
C GLU A 106 32.03 9.36 44.06
N LEU A 107 30.72 9.16 44.30
CA LEU A 107 30.13 9.19 45.63
C LEU A 107 30.75 8.14 46.56
N ASN A 108 31.02 6.94 46.04
CA ASN A 108 31.69 5.89 46.81
C ASN A 108 33.14 6.24 47.15
N ARG A 109 33.88 6.89 46.23
CA ARG A 109 35.24 7.39 46.51
C ARG A 109 35.25 8.52 47.52
N GLN A 110 34.25 9.39 47.50
CA GLN A 110 34.08 10.45 48.50
C GLN A 110 33.89 9.84 49.90
N ARG A 111 32.93 8.91 50.04
CA ARG A 111 32.69 8.18 51.31
C ARG A 111 33.91 7.39 51.78
N GLN A 112 34.71 6.86 50.86
CA GLN A 112 35.96 6.18 51.20
C GLN A 112 36.99 7.14 51.79
N LEU A 113 37.18 8.31 51.16
CA LEU A 113 38.09 9.34 51.66
C LEU A 113 37.68 9.81 53.06
N ASP A 114 36.39 10.07 53.28
CA ASP A 114 35.87 10.52 54.57
C ASP A 114 36.16 9.49 55.68
N ARG A 115 35.91 8.20 55.40
CA ARG A 115 36.23 7.10 56.33
C ARG A 115 37.73 6.97 56.65
N VAL A 116 38.60 7.17 55.66
CA VAL A 116 40.06 7.11 55.86
C VAL A 116 40.54 8.28 56.72
N ARG A 117 39.97 9.47 56.51
CA ARG A 117 40.27 10.67 57.33
C ARG A 117 39.86 10.49 58.79
N GLU A 118 38.69 9.88 59.04
CA GLU A 118 38.22 9.59 60.40
C GLU A 118 39.02 8.50 61.11
N ARG A 119 39.31 7.38 60.42
CA ARG A 119 39.95 6.20 61.05
C ARG A 119 41.46 6.32 61.19
N THR A 120 42.12 6.96 60.23
CA THR A 120 43.59 7.01 60.15
C THR A 120 44.11 8.43 59.87
N PRO A 121 43.82 9.41 60.74
CA PRO A 121 44.13 10.83 60.48
C PRO A 121 45.63 11.13 60.31
N HIS A 122 46.51 10.31 60.90
CA HIS A 122 47.96 10.48 60.83
C HIS A 122 48.60 9.80 59.61
N ASN A 123 47.86 8.92 58.91
CA ASN A 123 48.37 8.23 57.72
C ASN A 123 48.20 9.11 56.47
N ARG A 124 49.07 10.12 56.36
CA ARG A 124 49.08 11.10 55.27
C ARG A 124 49.08 10.44 53.90
N HIS A 125 49.87 9.38 53.72
CA HIS A 125 50.00 8.67 52.45
C HIS A 125 48.67 8.04 52.00
N GLN A 126 47.96 7.37 52.91
CA GLN A 126 46.68 6.74 52.60
C GLN A 126 45.59 7.78 52.25
N ILE A 127 45.58 8.92 52.96
CA ILE A 127 44.68 10.04 52.68
C ILE A 127 44.97 10.62 51.29
N THR A 128 46.23 10.94 50.96
CA THR A 128 46.60 11.50 49.66
C THR A 128 46.28 10.55 48.49
N LYS A 129 46.43 9.23 48.69
CA LYS A 129 46.01 8.24 47.68
C LYS A 129 44.49 8.29 47.44
N ALA A 130 43.69 8.31 48.50
CA ALA A 130 42.23 8.39 48.40
C ALA A 130 41.76 9.73 47.78
N GLU A 131 42.44 10.84 48.09
CA GLU A 131 42.20 12.15 47.47
C GLU A 131 42.47 12.10 45.96
N THR A 132 43.56 11.48 45.54
CA THR A 132 43.91 11.33 44.12
C THR A 132 42.87 10.48 43.37
N GLU A 133 42.42 9.38 43.96
CA GLU A 133 41.37 8.54 43.38
C GLU A 133 40.03 9.29 43.25
N LEU A 134 39.68 10.11 44.24
CA LEU A 134 38.49 10.96 44.19
C LEU A 134 38.60 12.04 43.09
N ILE A 135 39.75 12.71 42.97
CA ILE A 135 39.98 13.72 41.92
C ILE A 135 39.80 13.09 40.52
N LYS A 136 40.33 11.89 40.30
CA LYS A 136 40.14 11.15 39.04
C LYS A 136 38.67 10.86 38.76
N ALA A 137 37.92 10.37 39.76
CA ALA A 137 36.50 10.09 39.61
C ALA A 137 35.68 11.38 39.33
N LYS A 138 35.98 12.49 40.01
CA LYS A 138 35.37 13.79 39.76
C LYS A 138 35.63 14.29 38.34
N SER A 139 36.87 14.14 37.86
CA SER A 139 37.24 14.50 36.49
C SER A 139 36.50 13.64 35.45
N GLU A 140 36.33 12.35 35.69
CA GLU A 140 35.56 11.44 34.83
C GLU A 140 34.08 11.86 34.74
N VAL A 141 33.45 12.16 35.88
CA VAL A 141 32.06 12.64 35.94
C VAL A 141 31.91 13.97 35.19
N SER A 142 32.81 14.93 35.41
CA SER A 142 32.77 16.22 34.71
C SER A 142 32.90 16.06 33.19
N ARG A 143 33.80 15.17 32.72
CA ARG A 143 33.95 14.86 31.30
C ARG A 143 32.68 14.23 30.72
N ASN A 144 32.11 13.25 31.41
CA ASN A 144 30.92 12.55 30.93
C ASN A 144 29.68 13.46 30.94
N GLN A 145 29.57 14.37 31.91
CA GLN A 145 28.51 15.38 31.97
C GLN A 145 28.54 16.30 30.75
N LYS A 146 29.72 16.82 30.38
CA LYS A 146 29.87 17.66 29.19
C LYS A 146 29.51 16.90 27.91
N ALA A 147 29.93 15.64 27.79
CA ALA A 147 29.57 14.81 26.64
C ALA A 147 28.05 14.58 26.56
N LEU A 148 27.36 14.42 27.70
CA LEU A 148 25.91 14.27 27.74
C LEU A 148 25.18 15.52 27.26
N GLU A 149 25.61 16.70 27.68
CA GLU A 149 25.01 17.97 27.24
C GLU A 149 25.05 18.09 25.72
N GLU A 150 26.21 17.78 25.11
CA GLU A 150 26.36 17.74 23.66
C GLU A 150 25.44 16.69 23.00
N GLN A 151 25.32 15.49 23.58
CA GLN A 151 24.42 14.44 23.05
C GLN A 151 22.94 14.82 23.18
N ILE A 152 22.53 15.50 24.25
CA ILE A 152 21.16 15.99 24.43
C ILE A 152 20.82 16.98 23.31
N ASP A 153 21.72 17.92 23.01
CA ASP A 153 21.52 18.89 21.93
C ASP A 153 21.42 18.19 20.56
N LEU A 154 22.27 17.20 20.29
CA LEU A 154 22.23 16.43 19.05
C LEU A 154 20.95 15.60 18.93
N PHE A 155 20.52 14.96 20.03
CA PHE A 155 19.26 14.22 20.08
C PHE A 155 18.07 15.13 19.78
N GLU A 156 17.99 16.30 20.42
CA GLU A 156 16.89 17.25 20.23
C GLU A 156 16.88 17.81 18.81
N LYS A 157 18.04 18.19 18.26
CA LYS A 157 18.17 18.65 16.87
C LYS A 157 17.73 17.56 15.88
N LYS A 158 18.15 16.31 16.10
CA LYS A 158 17.75 15.17 15.27
C LYS A 158 16.24 14.96 15.33
N LYS A 159 15.65 14.94 16.53
CA LYS A 159 14.20 14.84 16.75
C LYS A 159 13.43 15.88 15.95
N LEU A 160 13.78 17.16 16.09
CA LEU A 160 13.11 18.24 15.38
C LEU A 160 13.22 18.09 13.86
N LYS A 161 14.41 17.74 13.36
CA LYS A 161 14.64 17.57 11.93
C LYS A 161 13.84 16.40 11.35
N ASP A 162 13.90 15.24 12.00
CA ASP A 162 13.28 14.02 11.52
C ASP A 162 11.75 14.13 11.48
N ILE A 163 11.13 14.66 12.54
CA ILE A 163 9.67 14.90 12.56
C ILE A 163 9.30 15.81 11.40
N LYS A 164 9.99 16.94 11.26
CA LYS A 164 9.71 17.92 10.20
C LYS A 164 9.85 17.28 8.82
N SER A 165 10.95 16.56 8.55
CA SER A 165 11.17 15.95 7.25
C SER A 165 10.17 14.84 6.95
N ALA A 166 9.87 13.95 7.90
CA ALA A 166 8.92 12.87 7.70
C ALA A 166 7.52 13.39 7.39
N LEU A 167 7.06 14.42 8.11
CA LEU A 167 5.74 15.03 7.85
C LEU A 167 5.70 15.80 6.52
N LEU A 168 6.77 16.52 6.17
CA LEU A 168 6.88 17.15 4.85
C LEU A 168 6.89 16.12 3.72
N ASP A 169 7.57 15.00 3.92
CA ASP A 169 7.63 13.93 2.94
C ASP A 169 6.27 13.25 2.77
N PHE A 170 5.57 12.97 3.87
CA PHE A 170 4.18 12.51 3.85
C PHE A 170 3.30 13.42 2.99
N ILE A 171 3.29 14.73 3.28
CA ILE A 171 2.48 15.71 2.54
C ILE A 171 2.84 15.73 1.05
N LYS A 172 4.14 15.69 0.71
CA LYS A 172 4.59 15.68 -0.68
C LYS A 172 4.17 14.44 -1.43
N ILE A 173 4.22 13.27 -0.79
CA ILE A 173 3.79 12.00 -1.38
C ILE A 173 2.29 12.05 -1.69
N GLU A 174 1.47 12.46 -0.71
CA GLU A 174 0.02 12.57 -0.90
C GLU A 174 -0.35 13.63 -1.95
N LEU A 175 0.32 14.79 -1.96
CA LEU A 175 0.09 15.81 -2.98
C LEU A 175 0.41 15.30 -4.38
N ALA A 176 1.52 14.59 -4.56
CA ALA A 176 1.90 14.03 -5.85
C ALA A 176 0.87 12.98 -6.31
N LEU A 177 0.43 12.10 -5.39
CA LEU A 177 -0.60 11.11 -5.68
C LEU A 177 -1.92 11.76 -6.07
N HIS A 178 -2.39 12.75 -5.30
CA HIS A 178 -3.65 13.44 -5.58
C HIS A 178 -3.62 14.23 -6.88
N ALA A 179 -2.52 14.93 -7.17
CA ALA A 179 -2.36 15.62 -8.45
C ALA A 179 -2.47 14.63 -9.62
N LYS A 180 -1.81 13.47 -9.51
CA LYS A 180 -1.89 12.43 -10.54
C LYS A 180 -3.28 11.80 -10.64
N ALA A 181 -3.95 11.59 -9.51
CA ALA A 181 -5.30 11.07 -9.48
C ALA A 181 -6.28 12.01 -10.19
N VAL A 182 -6.21 13.32 -9.93
CA VAL A 182 -7.03 14.32 -10.61
C VAL A 182 -6.80 14.26 -12.12
N GLU A 183 -5.54 14.26 -12.56
CA GLU A 183 -5.19 14.16 -13.99
C GLU A 183 -5.81 12.90 -14.65
N LEU A 184 -5.62 11.73 -14.05
CA LEU A 184 -6.08 10.46 -14.60
C LEU A 184 -7.60 10.31 -14.55
N TYR A 185 -8.25 10.73 -13.47
CA TYR A 185 -9.70 10.69 -13.35
C TYR A 185 -10.38 11.68 -14.30
N THR A 186 -9.82 12.87 -14.52
CA THR A 186 -10.34 13.80 -15.52
C THR A 186 -10.26 13.20 -16.93
N GLN A 187 -9.15 12.54 -17.29
CA GLN A 187 -9.04 11.85 -18.58
C GLN A 187 -10.08 10.73 -18.71
N ALA A 188 -10.21 9.88 -17.69
CA ALA A 188 -11.20 8.80 -17.66
C ALA A 188 -12.63 9.34 -17.76
N TYR A 189 -12.94 10.43 -17.07
CA TYR A 189 -14.24 11.08 -17.10
C TYR A 189 -14.59 11.59 -18.50
N ASN A 190 -13.67 12.30 -19.16
CA ASN A 190 -13.91 12.81 -20.51
C ASN A 190 -14.17 11.64 -21.48
N ASN A 191 -13.34 10.60 -21.42
CA ASN A 191 -13.50 9.43 -22.30
C ASN A 191 -14.80 8.65 -22.06
N LEU A 192 -15.29 8.61 -20.81
CA LEU A 192 -16.62 8.09 -20.51
C LEU A 192 -17.74 9.02 -21.00
N SER A 193 -17.53 10.33 -20.97
CA SER A 193 -18.52 11.32 -21.41
C SER A 193 -18.66 11.35 -22.94
N ASP A 194 -17.65 10.85 -23.66
CA ASP A 194 -17.62 10.72 -25.11
C ASP A 194 -18.24 9.39 -25.60
N ILE A 195 -18.78 8.56 -24.71
CA ILE A 195 -19.57 7.37 -25.09
C ILE A 195 -20.81 7.84 -25.85
N ASP A 196 -21.12 7.17 -26.96
CA ASP A 196 -22.29 7.44 -27.79
C ASP A 196 -23.30 6.31 -27.59
N GLU A 197 -24.21 6.50 -26.63
CA GLU A 197 -25.21 5.48 -26.29
C GLU A 197 -26.23 5.27 -27.42
N ASP A 198 -26.50 6.29 -28.23
CA ASP A 198 -27.43 6.21 -29.35
C ASP A 198 -26.85 5.36 -30.48
N GLN A 199 -25.58 5.58 -30.85
CA GLN A 199 -24.89 4.77 -31.85
C GLN A 199 -24.71 3.31 -31.39
N ASP A 200 -24.33 3.10 -30.13
CA ASP A 200 -24.21 1.74 -29.57
C ASP A 200 -25.57 1.01 -29.57
N LEU A 201 -26.65 1.72 -29.26
CA LEU A 201 -28.01 1.17 -29.34
C LEU A 201 -28.42 0.86 -30.79
N GLU A 202 -28.08 1.72 -31.74
CA GLU A 202 -28.32 1.46 -33.17
C GLU A 202 -27.57 0.20 -33.63
N ASP A 203 -26.29 0.06 -33.26
CA ASP A 203 -25.47 -1.13 -33.54
C ASP A 203 -26.13 -2.40 -32.98
N PHE A 204 -26.64 -2.34 -31.75
CA PHE A 204 -27.39 -3.44 -31.15
C PHE A 204 -28.68 -3.77 -31.92
N GLN A 205 -29.45 -2.75 -32.32
CA GLN A 205 -30.67 -2.95 -33.10
C GLN A 205 -30.39 -3.57 -34.47
N ASN A 206 -29.31 -3.17 -35.12
CA ASN A 206 -28.85 -3.73 -36.39
C ASN A 206 -28.45 -5.21 -36.25
N VAL A 207 -27.67 -5.56 -35.22
CA VAL A 207 -27.32 -6.96 -34.93
C VAL A 207 -28.57 -7.80 -34.66
N ARG A 208 -29.51 -7.30 -33.84
CA ARG A 208 -30.78 -7.98 -33.56
C ARG A 208 -31.63 -8.17 -34.83
N GLY A 209 -31.74 -7.14 -35.65
CA GLY A 209 -32.51 -7.21 -36.90
C GLY A 209 -31.94 -8.23 -37.90
N ASN A 210 -30.62 -8.32 -38.00
CA ASN A 210 -29.95 -9.33 -38.81
C ASN A 210 -30.21 -10.75 -38.29
N PHE A 211 -30.16 -10.94 -36.96
CA PHE A 211 -30.48 -12.22 -36.34
C PHE A 211 -31.93 -12.66 -36.60
N ASP A 212 -32.89 -11.73 -36.47
CA ASP A 212 -34.30 -12.00 -36.77
C ASP A 212 -34.52 -12.41 -38.24
N LEU A 213 -33.80 -11.78 -39.17
CA LEU A 213 -33.85 -12.12 -40.59
C LEU A 213 -33.28 -13.50 -40.87
N GLU A 214 -32.14 -13.83 -40.26
CA GLU A 214 -31.50 -15.15 -40.37
C GLU A 214 -32.43 -16.25 -39.83
N LEU A 215 -33.01 -16.03 -38.64
CA LEU A 215 -33.95 -16.96 -38.03
C LEU A 215 -35.18 -17.21 -38.92
N ARG A 216 -35.79 -16.15 -39.46
CA ARG A 216 -36.92 -16.27 -40.40
C ARG A 216 -36.54 -17.06 -41.64
N THR A 217 -35.34 -16.86 -42.17
CA THR A 217 -34.83 -17.57 -43.35
C THR A 217 -34.68 -19.07 -43.06
N VAL A 218 -34.11 -19.43 -41.90
CA VAL A 218 -33.98 -20.82 -41.47
C VAL A 218 -35.35 -21.47 -41.31
N MET A 219 -36.28 -20.82 -40.60
CA MET A 219 -37.63 -21.34 -40.40
C MET A 219 -38.39 -21.52 -41.72
N ALA A 220 -38.30 -20.55 -42.64
CA ALA A 220 -38.89 -20.65 -43.98
C ALA A 220 -38.30 -21.82 -44.78
N SER A 221 -36.98 -22.06 -44.66
CA SER A 221 -36.32 -23.18 -45.31
C SER A 221 -36.76 -24.55 -44.75
N ASP A 222 -36.98 -24.64 -43.44
CA ASP A 222 -37.46 -25.88 -42.78
C ASP A 222 -38.93 -26.16 -43.11
N LEU A 223 -39.76 -25.12 -43.19
CA LEU A 223 -41.13 -25.21 -43.70
C LEU A 223 -41.16 -25.72 -45.16
N ALA A 224 -40.30 -25.18 -46.03
CA ALA A 224 -40.19 -25.64 -47.41
C ALA A 224 -39.72 -27.11 -47.51
N ARG A 225 -38.82 -27.54 -46.62
CA ARG A 225 -38.39 -28.95 -46.51
C ARG A 225 -39.53 -29.86 -46.05
N LEU A 226 -40.31 -29.46 -45.04
CA LEU A 226 -41.47 -30.21 -44.54
C LEU A 226 -42.56 -30.39 -45.61
N ASP A 227 -42.84 -29.35 -46.39
CA ASP A 227 -43.80 -29.44 -47.51
C ASP A 227 -43.31 -30.36 -48.63
N THR A 228 -42.00 -30.38 -48.88
CA THR A 228 -41.38 -31.32 -49.83
C THR A 228 -41.55 -32.76 -49.35
N VAL A 229 -41.28 -33.03 -48.06
CA VAL A 229 -41.44 -34.37 -47.45
C VAL A 229 -42.90 -34.83 -47.46
N LYS A 230 -43.87 -33.95 -47.16
CA LYS A 230 -45.30 -34.25 -47.30
C LYS A 230 -45.67 -34.56 -48.75
N ARG A 231 -45.22 -33.78 -49.74
CA ARG A 231 -45.49 -34.06 -51.16
C ARG A 231 -44.90 -35.39 -51.63
N THR A 232 -43.75 -35.81 -51.10
CA THR A 232 -43.16 -37.12 -51.41
C THR A 232 -43.87 -38.27 -50.70
N SER A 233 -44.36 -38.09 -49.47
CA SER A 233 -45.09 -39.14 -48.75
C SER A 233 -46.47 -39.41 -49.34
N PHE A 234 -47.19 -38.36 -49.77
CA PHE A 234 -48.47 -38.49 -50.49
C PHE A 234 -48.35 -39.05 -51.91
N ARG A 235 -47.14 -39.05 -52.52
CA ARG A 235 -46.88 -39.73 -53.80
C ARG A 235 -46.47 -41.20 -53.64
N SER A 236 -46.13 -41.66 -52.44
CA SER A 236 -45.75 -43.05 -52.19
C SER A 236 -46.91 -43.98 -51.82
N SER A 237 -48.11 -43.45 -51.60
CA SER A 237 -49.33 -44.24 -51.34
C SER A 237 -50.11 -44.59 -52.61
N SER A 238 -49.40 -45.04 -53.65
CA SER A 238 -50.01 -45.70 -54.82
C SER A 238 -49.80 -47.22 -54.69
N PHE A 239 -50.93 -47.91 -54.52
CA PHE A 239 -51.09 -49.36 -54.44
C PHE A 239 -50.46 -50.12 -55.61
N GLN A 240 -49.18 -50.49 -55.54
CA GLN A 240 -48.60 -51.53 -56.41
C GLN A 240 -47.46 -52.26 -55.70
N SER A 241 -47.79 -53.29 -54.90
CA SER A 241 -47.06 -54.58 -54.86
C SER A 241 -47.70 -55.53 -53.84
N ILE A 242 -48.83 -56.14 -54.20
CA ILE A 242 -49.32 -57.39 -53.58
C ILE A 242 -49.21 -58.56 -54.59
N ALA A 243 -48.58 -58.35 -55.75
CA ALA A 243 -48.59 -59.32 -56.84
C ALA A 243 -47.47 -60.39 -56.82
N ASN A 244 -46.67 -60.51 -55.74
CA ASN A 244 -45.60 -61.51 -55.65
C ASN A 244 -45.78 -62.53 -54.51
N LEU A 245 -47.00 -62.74 -54.01
CA LEU A 245 -47.26 -63.72 -52.93
C LEU A 245 -47.87 -65.06 -53.37
N PHE A 246 -48.04 -65.30 -54.68
CA PHE A 246 -48.39 -66.63 -55.20
C PHE A 246 -47.79 -66.89 -56.58
N SER A 247 -46.61 -67.49 -56.63
CA SER A 247 -46.25 -68.46 -57.68
C SER A 247 -45.12 -69.35 -57.16
N THR A 248 -45.45 -70.63 -57.11
CA THR A 248 -44.66 -71.83 -56.77
C THR A 248 -43.23 -71.85 -57.29
#